data_AF-A0AA35QYG2-F1
#
_entry.id   AF-A0AA35QYG2-F1
#
_cell.length_a   1.000
_cell.length_b   1.000
_cell.length_c   1.000
_cell.angle_alpha   90.00
_cell.angle_beta   90.00
_cell.angle_gamma   90.00
#
_symmetry.space_group_name_H-M   'P 1'
#
loop_
_entity.id
_entity.type
_entity.pdbx_description
1 polymer ?
#
loop_
_entity_poly.entity_id
_entity_poly.type
_entity_poly.pdbx_seq_one_letter_code
_entity_poly.pdbx_strand_id
1 'polypeptide(L)'
;MSEVKWTAELEVALFHSMHGHKPVGLNKHFHMACIQWRLQRLHSISLTTEQIWEHLHSLYDLKTLDSFEKFPFPNDEREFHLPDSILQGSLEPEAYLPLSTSPSPTPSPLPRPQHSKRKRL
;
A
#
# COMPACT_ATOMS: atom_id res chain seq x y z
N MET A 1 12.33 3.41 16.36
CA MET A 1 12.03 4.67 15.64
C MET A 1 12.57 5.81 16.49
N SER A 2 13.19 6.81 15.88
CA SER A 2 13.76 7.95 16.60
C SER A 2 12.64 8.82 17.16
N GLU A 3 12.64 9.01 18.47
CA GLU A 3 11.72 9.90 19.17
C GLU A 3 12.02 11.35 18.75
N VAL A 4 11.01 12.03 18.22
CA VAL A 4 11.12 13.43 17.81
C VAL A 4 10.78 14.31 19.00
N LYS A 5 11.71 15.16 19.41
CA LYS A 5 11.45 16.17 20.43
C LYS A 5 10.66 17.33 19.82
N TRP A 6 9.38 17.43 20.15
CA TRP A 6 8.53 18.55 19.74
C TRP A 6 8.88 19.82 20.51
N THR A 7 9.55 20.74 19.84
CA THR A 7 9.82 22.10 20.35
C THR A 7 8.69 23.04 19.91
N ALA A 8 8.50 24.14 20.64
CA ALA A 8 7.49 25.14 20.27
C ALA A 8 7.67 25.67 18.84
N GLU A 9 8.92 25.80 18.37
CA GLU A 9 9.23 26.20 16.99
C GLU A 9 8.72 25.17 15.95
N LEU A 10 8.88 23.88 16.26
CA LEU A 10 8.41 22.78 15.41
C LEU A 10 6.88 22.72 15.38
N GLU A 11 6.23 22.92 16.53
CA GLU A 11 4.76 22.98 16.63
C GLU A 11 4.20 24.18 15.85
N VAL A 12 4.82 25.36 15.97
CA VAL A 12 4.44 26.54 15.18
C VAL A 12 4.55 26.26 13.67
N ALA A 13 5.64 25.61 13.23
CA ALA A 13 5.82 25.21 11.85
C ALA A 13 4.77 24.18 11.39
N LEU A 14 4.41 23.23 12.26
CA LEU A 14 3.35 22.27 12.01
C LEU A 14 2.00 22.97 11.82
N PHE A 15 1.59 23.83 12.76
CA PHE A 15 0.31 24.53 12.69
C PHE A 15 0.23 25.48 11.50
N HIS A 16 1.35 26.12 11.14
CA HIS A 16 1.43 26.90 9.91
C HIS A 16 1.25 26.03 8.66
N SER A 17 1.86 24.84 8.65
CA SER A 17 1.75 23.89 7.55
C SER A 17 0.36 23.26 7.43
N MET A 18 -0.36 23.12 8.55
CA MET A 18 -1.75 22.66 8.61
C MET A 18 -2.77 23.70 8.11
N HIS A 19 -2.36 24.95 7.90
CA HIS A 19 -3.29 25.96 7.42
C HIS A 19 -3.88 25.59 6.06
N GLY A 20 -5.19 25.33 6.03
CA GLY A 20 -5.94 24.87 4.85
C GLY A 20 -5.93 23.35 4.62
N HIS A 21 -5.30 22.56 5.50
CA HIS A 21 -5.28 21.09 5.41
C HIS A 21 -5.88 20.47 6.67
N LYS A 22 -6.80 19.51 6.49
CA LYS A 22 -7.45 18.82 7.60
C LYS A 22 -6.85 17.41 7.76
N PRO A 23 -6.24 17.07 8.91
CA PRO A 23 -5.72 15.72 9.17
C PRO A 23 -6.83 14.74 9.57
N VAL A 24 -8.07 15.00 9.19
CA VAL A 24 -9.26 14.17 9.47
C VAL A 24 -10.12 14.17 8.21
N GLY A 25 -11.03 13.21 8.12
CA GLY A 25 -11.95 13.06 7.01
C GLY A 25 -11.53 12.06 5.95
N LEU A 26 -12.30 12.07 4.86
CA LEU A 26 -12.09 11.16 3.73
C LEU A 26 -10.68 11.26 3.15
N ASN A 27 -10.18 12.50 3.05
CA ASN A 27 -8.90 12.80 2.41
C ASN A 27 -7.76 12.99 3.42
N LYS A 28 -7.91 12.52 4.66
CA LYS A 28 -6.93 12.75 5.74
C LYS A 28 -5.51 12.35 5.39
N HIS A 29 -5.33 11.24 4.66
CA HIS A 29 -4.01 10.77 4.23
C HIS A 29 -3.38 11.70 3.19
N PHE A 30 -4.17 12.22 2.26
CA PHE A 30 -3.72 13.19 1.26
C PHE A 30 -3.34 14.51 1.93
N HIS A 31 -4.20 15.03 2.81
CA HIS A 31 -3.90 16.23 3.58
C HIS A 31 -2.64 16.05 4.44
N MET A 32 -2.43 14.88 5.04
CA MET A 32 -1.21 14.61 5.79
C MET A 32 0.04 14.66 4.91
N ALA A 33 -0.01 14.06 3.71
CA ALA A 33 1.09 14.14 2.75
C ALA A 33 1.38 15.60 2.37
N CYS A 34 0.35 16.43 2.17
CA CYS A 34 0.52 17.86 1.93
C CYS A 34 1.17 18.59 3.12
N ILE A 35 0.76 18.28 4.35
CA ILE A 35 1.33 18.87 5.58
C ILE A 35 2.81 18.51 5.70
N GLN A 36 3.15 17.23 5.55
CA GLN A 36 4.54 16.76 5.59
C GLN A 36 5.40 17.43 4.52
N TRP A 37 4.91 17.45 3.27
CA TRP A 37 5.61 18.10 2.17
C TRP A 37 5.83 19.59 2.43
N ARG A 38 4.84 20.27 3.02
CA ARG A 38 4.94 21.69 3.36
C ARG A 38 5.95 21.95 4.47
N LEU A 39 6.01 21.10 5.49
CA LEU A 39 7.05 21.14 6.53
C LEU A 39 8.45 20.98 5.95
N GLN A 40 8.63 19.99 5.07
CA GLN A 40 9.91 19.75 4.41
C GLN A 40 10.34 20.91 3.51
N ARG A 41 9.39 21.50 2.77
CA ARG A 41 9.70 22.57 1.80
C ARG A 41 9.88 23.94 2.42
N LEU A 42 9.08 24.29 3.44
CA LEU A 42 9.08 25.65 4.03
C LEU A 42 10.05 25.78 5.20
N HIS A 43 10.30 24.70 5.93
CA HIS A 43 11.07 24.74 7.17
C HIS A 43 12.30 23.83 7.14
N SER A 44 12.55 23.12 6.03
CA SER A 44 13.66 22.17 5.88
C SER A 44 13.70 21.07 6.95
N ILE A 45 12.53 20.73 7.51
CA ILE A 45 12.37 19.75 8.57
C ILE A 45 11.98 18.42 7.95
N SER A 46 12.83 17.40 8.11
CA SER A 46 12.55 16.04 7.62
C SER A 46 11.83 15.21 8.68
N LEU A 47 10.49 15.32 8.72
CA LEU A 47 9.63 14.42 9.50
C LEU A 47 8.95 13.38 8.59
N THR A 48 8.69 12.21 9.14
CA THR A 48 7.80 11.21 8.52
C THR A 48 6.34 11.57 8.80
N THR A 49 5.42 11.10 7.97
CA THR A 49 3.97 11.24 8.20
C THR A 49 3.55 10.58 9.51
N GLU A 50 4.14 9.43 9.85
CA GLU A 50 3.89 8.70 11.10
C GLU A 50 4.20 9.56 12.34
N GLN A 51 5.36 10.24 12.36
CA GLN A 51 5.74 11.12 13.48
C GLN A 51 4.76 12.29 13.66
N ILE A 52 4.25 12.83 12.55
CA ILE A 52 3.26 13.92 12.57
C ILE A 52 1.91 13.39 13.10
N TRP A 53 1.48 12.20 12.65
CA TRP A 53 0.27 11.55 13.15
C TRP A 53 0.35 11.26 14.65
N GLU A 54 1.45 10.68 15.12
CA GLU A 54 1.65 10.37 16.54
C GLU A 54 1.53 11.62 17.41
N HIS A 55 2.13 12.72 16.97
CA HIS A 55 2.03 13.98 17.69
C HIS A 55 0.63 14.60 17.65
N LEU A 56 -0.04 14.58 16.49
CA LEU A 56 -1.42 15.08 16.41
C LEU A 56 -2.39 14.23 17.25
N HIS A 57 -2.14 12.93 17.37
CA HIS A 57 -2.90 12.04 18.25
C HIS A 57 -2.66 12.33 19.75
N SER A 58 -1.50 12.84 20.13
CA SER A 58 -1.26 13.25 21.53
C SER A 58 -1.89 14.60 21.86
N LEU A 59 -2.10 15.47 20.87
CA LEU A 59 -2.73 16.79 21.03
C LEU A 59 -4.26 16.76 20.88
N TYR A 60 -4.79 15.92 20.00
CA TYR A 60 -6.19 15.91 19.60
C TYR A 60 -6.78 14.51 19.58
N ASP A 61 -8.08 14.41 19.91
CA ASP A 61 -8.86 13.21 19.64
C ASP A 61 -9.29 13.17 18.16
N LEU A 62 -8.37 12.74 17.30
CA LEU A 62 -8.59 12.65 15.85
C LEU A 62 -9.69 11.65 15.49
N LYS A 63 -9.91 10.60 16.29
CA LYS A 63 -10.93 9.57 16.01
C LYS A 63 -12.33 10.13 16.15
N THR A 64 -12.56 10.88 17.22
CA THR A 64 -13.83 11.56 17.45
C THR A 64 -14.06 12.64 16.38
N LEU A 65 -13.03 13.41 16.03
CA LEU A 65 -13.12 14.42 14.97
C LEU A 65 -13.43 13.84 13.59
N ASP A 66 -12.79 12.72 13.22
CA ASP A 66 -13.03 12.00 11.96
C ASP A 66 -14.49 11.57 11.81
N SER A 67 -15.13 11.17 12.93
CA SER A 67 -16.52 10.72 12.95
C SER A 67 -17.53 11.85 12.75
N PHE A 68 -17.16 13.10 13.01
CA PHE A 68 -18.02 14.26 12.78
C PHE A 68 -18.01 14.76 11.34
N GLU A 69 -17.10 14.26 10.51
CA GLU A 69 -17.02 14.69 9.12
C GLU A 69 -18.16 14.07 8.31
N LYS A 70 -19.03 14.94 7.79
CA LYS A 70 -20.19 14.53 6.99
C LYS A 70 -19.79 14.42 5.53
N PHE A 71 -20.05 13.26 4.94
CA PHE A 71 -19.83 13.06 3.50
C PHE A 71 -20.90 13.82 2.70
N PRO A 72 -20.51 14.58 1.65
CA PRO A 72 -21.46 15.26 0.78
C PRO A 72 -22.20 14.30 -0.17
N PHE A 73 -21.83 13.02 -0.18
CA PHE A 73 -22.40 11.97 -1.00
C PHE A 73 -22.62 10.69 -0.16
N PRO A 74 -23.58 9.84 -0.56
CA PRO A 74 -23.81 8.56 0.10
C PRO A 74 -22.61 7.63 -0.12
N ASN A 75 -21.84 7.43 0.94
CA ASN A 75 -20.68 6.54 0.98
C ASN A 75 -21.03 5.18 1.61
N ASP A 76 -22.07 4.54 1.09
CA ASP A 76 -22.50 3.21 1.53
C ASP A 76 -21.45 2.16 1.10
N GLU A 77 -21.11 1.24 2.00
CA GLU A 77 -20.24 0.10 1.69
C GLU A 77 -20.88 -0.76 0.59
N ARG A 78 -20.18 -0.90 -0.53
CA ARG A 78 -20.63 -1.65 -1.71
C ARG A 78 -19.47 -2.45 -2.29
N GLU A 79 -19.78 -3.56 -2.94
CA GLU A 79 -18.78 -4.34 -3.65
C GLU A 79 -18.17 -3.50 -4.80
N PHE A 80 -16.85 -3.49 -4.87
CA PHE A 80 -16.13 -2.77 -5.91
C PHE A 80 -16.24 -3.54 -7.23
N HIS A 81 -16.85 -2.92 -8.24
CA HIS A 81 -16.84 -3.41 -9.62
C HIS A 81 -15.98 -2.49 -10.47
N LEU A 82 -14.91 -3.03 -11.07
CA LEU A 82 -14.12 -2.29 -12.04
C LEU A 82 -14.90 -2.22 -13.35
N PRO A 83 -15.20 -1.03 -13.90
CA PRO A 83 -15.93 -0.92 -15.16
C PRO A 83 -15.18 -1.61 -16.31
N ASP A 84 -15.90 -2.34 -17.16
CA ASP A 84 -15.33 -3.08 -18.29
C ASP A 84 -14.51 -2.18 -19.23
N SER A 85 -14.90 -0.92 -19.37
CA SER A 85 -14.14 0.09 -20.13
C SER A 85 -12.70 0.28 -19.66
N ILE A 86 -12.43 0.15 -18.36
CA ILE A 86 -11.07 0.24 -17.79
C ILE A 86 -10.34 -1.10 -17.97
N LEU A 87 -11.04 -2.21 -17.77
CA LEU A 87 -10.49 -3.56 -17.97
C LEU A 87 -9.98 -3.75 -19.40
N GLN A 88 -10.76 -3.31 -20.39
CA GLN A 88 -10.48 -3.57 -21.80
C GLN A 88 -9.30 -2.76 -22.36
N GLY A 89 -9.01 -1.58 -21.78
CA GLY A 89 -7.84 -0.77 -22.15
C GLY A 89 -6.50 -1.31 -21.65
N SER A 90 -6.50 -2.28 -20.71
CA SER A 90 -5.29 -2.95 -20.21
C SER A 90 -5.06 -4.31 -20.88
N LEU A 91 -6.01 -4.78 -21.70
CA LEU A 91 -5.95 -6.03 -22.44
C LEU A 91 -5.73 -5.74 -23.93
N GLU A 92 -4.71 -4.94 -24.25
CA GLU A 92 -4.04 -5.18 -25.52
C GLU A 92 -3.41 -6.58 -25.40
N PRO A 93 -3.67 -7.51 -26.33
CA PRO A 93 -3.11 -8.83 -26.28
C PRO A 93 -1.60 -8.70 -26.55
N GLU A 94 -0.80 -8.48 -25.50
CA GLU A 94 0.48 -9.19 -25.43
C GLU A 94 0.09 -10.65 -25.58
N ALA A 95 0.30 -11.15 -26.81
CA ALA A 95 -0.02 -12.50 -27.20
C ALA A 95 0.39 -13.41 -26.05
N TYR A 96 -0.59 -14.02 -25.39
CA TYR A 96 -0.37 -15.00 -24.35
C TYR A 96 0.64 -16.00 -24.90
N LEU A 97 1.93 -15.85 -24.56
CA LEU A 97 2.86 -16.95 -24.68
C LEU A 97 2.28 -18.00 -23.75
N PRO A 98 1.86 -19.18 -24.26
CA PRO A 98 1.21 -20.17 -23.45
C PRO A 98 2.13 -20.45 -22.27
N LEU A 99 1.63 -20.18 -21.07
CA LEU A 99 2.29 -20.51 -19.82
C LEU A 99 2.51 -22.02 -19.88
N SER A 100 3.74 -22.43 -20.18
CA SER A 100 4.10 -23.85 -20.26
C SER A 100 3.77 -24.45 -18.90
N THR A 101 2.63 -25.15 -18.84
CA THR A 101 2.29 -26.02 -17.73
C THR A 101 3.39 -27.05 -17.65
N SER A 102 4.34 -26.80 -16.74
CA SER A 102 5.34 -27.78 -16.37
C SER A 102 4.60 -29.05 -15.92
N PRO A 103 4.80 -30.20 -16.58
CA PRO A 103 4.20 -31.43 -16.09
C PRO A 103 4.81 -31.76 -14.73
N SER A 104 3.96 -32.03 -13.75
CA SER A 104 4.35 -32.54 -12.44
C SER A 104 5.33 -33.71 -12.58
N PRO A 105 6.33 -33.86 -11.69
CA PRO A 105 7.35 -34.89 -11.84
C PRO A 105 6.72 -36.27 -11.64
N THR A 106 6.61 -37.02 -12.73
CA THR A 106 6.25 -38.44 -12.75
C THR A 106 7.33 -39.24 -12.00
N PRO A 107 6.99 -40.15 -11.07
CA PRO A 107 7.98 -40.99 -10.42
C PRO A 107 8.61 -41.97 -11.43
N SER A 108 9.94 -41.92 -11.56
CA SER A 108 10.74 -42.77 -12.44
C SER A 108 10.51 -44.27 -12.19
N PRO A 109 10.33 -45.11 -13.23
CA PRO A 109 10.29 -46.56 -13.04
C PRO A 109 11.70 -47.12 -12.79
N LEU A 110 11.84 -47.99 -11.78
CA LEU A 110 13.06 -48.75 -11.50
C LEU A 110 13.44 -49.65 -12.71
N PRO A 111 14.74 -49.78 -13.05
CA PRO A 111 15.16 -50.66 -14.13
C PRO A 111 14.99 -52.15 -13.76
N ARG A 112 14.36 -52.90 -14.67
CA ARG A 112 14.20 -54.36 -14.58
C ARG A 112 15.54 -55.07 -14.88
N PRO A 113 15.96 -56.07 -14.09
CA PRO A 113 17.22 -56.76 -14.30
C PRO A 113 17.21 -57.60 -15.59
N GLN A 114 18.26 -57.45 -16.41
CA GLN A 114 18.49 -58.24 -17.61
C GLN A 114 19.12 -59.60 -17.23
N HIS A 115 18.41 -60.70 -17.43
CA HIS A 115 18.97 -62.04 -17.33
C HIS A 115 19.87 -62.33 -18.54
N SER A 116 21.18 -62.34 -18.32
CA SER A 116 22.17 -62.83 -19.29
C SER A 116 22.08 -64.36 -19.40
N LYS A 117 21.52 -64.87 -20.50
CA LYS A 117 21.63 -66.29 -20.85
C LYS A 117 22.96 -66.55 -21.53
N ARG A 118 23.87 -67.19 -20.78
CA ARG A 118 25.09 -67.87 -21.23
C ARG A 118 24.84 -68.65 -22.53
N LYS A 119 25.65 -68.42 -23.57
CA LYS A 119 25.93 -69.44 -24.59
C LYS A 119 27.22 -70.15 -24.20
N ARG A 120 27.10 -71.46 -24.00
CA ARG A 120 28.18 -72.43 -23.86
C ARG A 120 28.51 -72.96 -25.26
N LEU A 121 29.82 -73.11 -25.49
CA LEU A 121 30.54 -73.90 -26.50
C LEU A 121 30.34 -73.47 -27.96
#